data_AF-A0A2E1J856-F1
#
_entry.id   AF-A0A2E1J856-F1
#
_cell.length_a   1.000
_cell.length_b   1.000
_cell.length_c   1.000
_cell.angle_alpha   90.00
_cell.angle_beta   90.00
_cell.angle_gamma   90.00
#
_symmetry.space_group_name_H-M   'P 1'
#
loop_
_entity.id
_entity.type
_entity.pdbx_description
1 polymer ?
#
loop_
_entity_poly.entity_id
_entity_poly.type
_entity_poly.pdbx_seq_one_letter_code
_entity_poly.pdbx_strand_id
1 'polypeptide(L)'
;LIGGNPGDLRALVRDLQAVSVISGEHIDLAAVRDLASVAVRDSQIDVFKALQAVYKSKSGKDAGKILLNSDKDPDQMISWFTWNNQSVFDNRTLEELSTAMVSADRALATKYKNRAYRSWYWGSVLSAQAAVAMKPIDSARDPFITYPNFLRRGGSGIRSSIIDNLSKQLDTSKASIREELWPNLLAVHDSEIGGDPMDLSLSKKLNLTPDDHLSLYGIAKSKPMGMKIIEAFNEEIEDDNFDLDQDIKFDSEEKVEEENKEPSGTQFTLDSF
;
A
#
# COMPACT_ATOMS: atom_id res chain seq x y z
N LEU A 1 21.84 -14.35 24.59
CA LEU A 1 21.96 -12.96 24.10
C LEU A 1 21.73 -12.85 22.58
N ILE A 2 22.48 -13.54 21.71
CA ILE A 2 22.32 -13.43 20.25
C ILE A 2 20.92 -13.88 19.76
N GLY A 3 20.43 -15.03 20.21
CA GLY A 3 19.10 -15.52 19.83
C GLY A 3 17.92 -14.64 20.26
N GLY A 4 18.11 -13.80 21.29
CA GLY A 4 17.11 -12.82 21.74
C GLY A 4 17.20 -11.46 21.02
N ASN A 5 18.18 -11.29 20.13
CA ASN A 5 18.43 -10.07 19.36
C ASN A 5 18.68 -10.40 17.88
N PRO A 6 17.72 -11.03 17.17
CA PRO A 6 17.92 -11.42 15.78
C PRO A 6 18.06 -10.17 14.89
N GLY A 7 19.30 -9.84 14.52
CA GLY A 7 19.61 -8.72 13.62
C GLY A 7 19.64 -7.32 14.26
N ASP A 8 19.28 -7.19 15.54
CA ASP A 8 19.36 -5.91 16.26
C ASP A 8 20.65 -5.80 17.08
N LEU A 9 21.70 -5.29 16.44
CA LEU A 9 22.99 -5.02 17.08
C LEU A 9 22.88 -3.99 18.21
N ARG A 10 21.96 -3.03 18.12
CA ARG A 10 21.78 -1.99 19.13
C ARG A 10 21.20 -2.59 20.42
N ALA A 11 20.21 -3.45 20.30
CA ALA A 11 19.63 -4.18 21.43
C ALA A 11 20.66 -5.12 22.08
N LEU A 12 21.46 -5.81 21.27
CA LEU A 12 22.56 -6.66 21.75
C LEU A 12 23.63 -5.87 22.53
N VAL A 13 24.04 -4.71 22.03
CA VAL A 13 25.00 -3.83 22.71
C VAL A 13 24.44 -3.33 24.05
N ARG A 14 23.15 -3.00 24.11
CA ARG A 14 22.50 -2.60 25.36
C ARG A 14 22.44 -3.72 26.39
N ASP A 15 22.21 -4.96 25.95
CA ASP A 15 22.25 -6.12 26.85
C ASP A 15 23.67 -6.31 27.41
N LEU A 16 24.69 -6.23 26.56
CA LEU A 16 26.09 -6.32 26.99
C LEU A 16 26.46 -5.21 27.97
N GLN A 17 25.98 -3.99 27.72
CA GLN A 17 26.16 -2.87 28.65
C GLN A 17 25.48 -3.14 30.00
N ALA A 18 24.27 -3.68 30.00
CA ALA A 18 23.57 -4.05 31.23
C ALA A 18 24.33 -5.15 32.01
N VAL A 19 24.82 -6.19 31.33
CA VAL A 19 25.63 -7.23 31.99
C VAL A 19 26.93 -6.63 32.54
N SER A 20 27.59 -5.74 31.80
CA SER A 20 28.82 -5.09 32.25
C SER A 20 28.61 -4.24 33.50
N VAL A 21 27.49 -3.51 33.60
CA VAL A 21 27.16 -2.73 34.81
C VAL A 21 26.93 -3.65 36.02
N ILE A 22 26.32 -4.82 35.82
CA ILE A 22 26.02 -5.76 36.90
C ILE A 22 27.27 -6.54 37.34
N SER A 23 28.13 -6.91 36.40
CA SER A 23 29.28 -7.80 36.64
C SER A 23 30.56 -7.04 37.01
N GLY A 24 30.59 -5.71 36.84
CA GLY A 24 31.76 -4.89 37.11
C GLY A 24 32.84 -5.07 36.03
N GLU A 25 34.04 -5.49 36.43
CA GLU A 25 35.22 -5.57 35.54
C GLU A 25 35.18 -6.75 34.55
N HIS A 26 34.49 -7.85 34.88
CA HIS A 26 34.45 -9.04 34.03
C HIS A 26 33.03 -9.58 33.87
N ILE A 27 32.63 -9.82 32.61
CA ILE A 27 31.36 -10.46 32.30
C ILE A 27 31.53 -11.97 32.43
N ASP A 28 30.96 -12.55 33.48
CA ASP A 28 30.94 -13.98 33.68
C ASP A 28 29.68 -14.63 33.08
N LEU A 29 29.74 -15.95 32.92
CA LEU A 29 28.66 -16.71 32.29
C LEU A 29 27.40 -16.76 33.18
N ALA A 30 27.57 -16.64 34.50
CA ALA A 30 26.47 -16.58 35.45
C ALA A 30 25.65 -15.28 35.27
N ALA A 31 26.30 -14.11 35.21
CA ALA A 31 25.62 -12.84 34.99
C ALA A 31 24.90 -12.78 33.63
N VAL A 32 25.47 -13.39 32.59
CA VAL A 32 24.80 -13.51 31.29
C VAL A 32 23.53 -14.37 31.37
N ARG A 33 23.56 -15.47 32.13
CA ARG A 33 22.38 -16.34 32.32
C ARG A 33 21.31 -15.67 33.18
N ASP A 34 21.71 -14.97 34.24
CA ASP A 34 20.80 -14.23 35.10
C ASP A 34 20.09 -13.12 34.32
N LEU A 35 20.85 -12.32 33.56
CA LEU A 35 20.23 -11.32 32.69
C LEU A 35 19.35 -11.97 31.63
N ALA A 36 19.75 -13.08 31.00
CA ALA A 36 18.91 -13.75 30.02
C ALA A 36 17.60 -14.32 30.60
N SER A 37 17.59 -14.67 31.90
CA SER A 37 16.39 -15.16 32.58
C SER A 37 15.40 -14.05 32.94
N VAL A 38 15.89 -12.82 33.17
CA VAL A 38 15.09 -11.65 33.54
C VAL A 38 14.72 -10.81 32.33
N ALA A 39 15.67 -10.62 31.41
CA ALA A 39 15.50 -9.90 30.15
C ALA A 39 14.92 -10.83 29.07
N VAL A 40 13.81 -11.49 29.38
CA VAL A 40 12.95 -12.07 28.35
C VAL A 40 12.29 -10.90 27.64
N ARG A 41 12.89 -10.43 26.54
CA ARG A 41 12.18 -9.54 25.64
C ARG A 41 10.99 -10.31 25.06
N ASP A 42 9.87 -9.61 24.87
CA ASP A 42 8.87 -10.03 23.90
C ASP A 42 9.55 -10.00 22.53
N SER A 43 10.22 -11.10 22.17
CA SER A 43 10.70 -11.30 20.82
C SER A 43 9.44 -11.42 19.97
N GLN A 44 9.13 -10.34 19.27
CA GLN A 44 7.98 -10.33 18.41
C GLN A 44 8.10 -11.48 17.39
N ILE A 45 7.10 -12.36 17.39
CA ILE A 45 7.02 -13.48 16.46
C ILE A 45 6.79 -12.89 15.08
N ASP A 46 7.70 -13.19 14.16
CA ASP A 46 7.56 -12.85 12.74
C ASP A 46 6.17 -13.23 12.23
N VAL A 47 5.50 -12.29 11.56
CA VAL A 47 4.12 -12.41 11.08
C VAL A 47 3.85 -13.70 10.30
N PHE A 48 4.80 -14.18 9.48
CA PHE A 48 4.60 -15.43 8.73
C PHE A 48 4.49 -16.61 9.68
N LYS A 49 5.40 -16.71 10.66
CA LYS A 49 5.37 -17.75 11.69
C LYS A 49 4.15 -17.62 12.60
N ALA A 50 3.77 -16.38 12.95
CA ALA A 50 2.59 -16.10 13.77
C ALA A 50 1.30 -16.59 13.08
N LEU A 51 1.08 -16.24 11.81
CA LEU A 51 -0.08 -16.71 11.05
C LEU A 51 -0.09 -18.24 10.90
N GLN A 52 1.05 -18.85 10.56
CA GLN A 52 1.14 -20.32 10.48
C GLN A 52 0.75 -20.98 11.80
N ALA A 53 1.24 -20.45 12.93
CA ALA A 53 0.92 -20.97 14.25
C ALA A 53 -0.56 -20.74 14.62
N VAL A 54 -1.15 -19.61 14.23
CA VAL A 54 -2.59 -19.35 14.42
C VAL A 54 -3.43 -20.36 13.65
N TYR A 55 -3.20 -20.57 12.35
CA TYR A 55 -3.98 -21.51 11.54
C TYR A 55 -3.84 -22.97 11.98
N LYS A 56 -2.74 -23.33 12.65
CA LYS A 56 -2.54 -24.66 13.25
C LYS A 56 -3.10 -24.77 14.67
N SER A 57 -3.42 -23.64 15.31
CA SER A 57 -3.94 -23.62 16.68
C SER A 57 -5.32 -24.25 16.74
N LYS A 58 -5.61 -24.94 17.84
CA LYS A 58 -6.95 -25.49 18.15
C LYS A 58 -7.71 -24.67 19.19
N SER A 59 -7.13 -23.54 19.58
CA SER A 59 -7.58 -22.72 20.70
C SER A 59 -7.51 -21.25 20.32
N GLY A 60 -8.66 -20.59 20.33
CA GLY A 60 -8.75 -19.15 20.10
C GLY A 60 -7.97 -18.33 21.13
N LYS A 61 -7.83 -18.85 22.36
CA LYS A 61 -7.03 -18.24 23.42
C LYS A 61 -5.53 -18.25 23.08
N ASP A 62 -5.05 -19.38 22.56
CA ASP A 62 -3.63 -19.53 22.22
C ASP A 62 -3.30 -18.75 20.93
N ALA A 63 -4.21 -18.74 19.95
CA ALA A 63 -4.09 -17.88 18.78
C ALA A 63 -4.05 -16.39 19.15
N GLY A 64 -4.90 -15.95 20.07
CA GLY A 64 -4.87 -14.57 20.58
C GLY A 64 -3.52 -14.20 21.22
N LYS A 65 -2.90 -15.12 21.97
CA LYS A 65 -1.56 -14.90 22.54
C LYS A 65 -0.47 -14.85 21.46
N ILE A 66 -0.54 -15.72 20.45
CA ILE A 66 0.40 -15.72 19.33
C ILE A 66 0.34 -14.37 18.59
N LEU A 67 -0.87 -13.87 18.32
CA LEU A 67 -1.05 -12.57 17.67
C LEU A 67 -0.57 -11.41 18.52
N LEU A 68 -0.87 -11.42 19.83
CA LEU A 68 -0.40 -10.37 20.75
C LEU A 68 1.13 -10.26 20.74
N ASN A 69 1.81 -11.39 20.61
CA ASN A 69 3.27 -11.47 20.57
C ASN A 69 3.82 -11.32 19.15
N SER A 70 3.01 -11.01 18.14
CA SER A 70 3.47 -10.85 16.76
C SER A 70 4.15 -9.50 16.52
N ASP A 71 4.99 -9.43 15.49
CA ASP A 71 5.67 -8.22 15.02
C ASP A 71 4.78 -7.28 14.17
N LYS A 72 3.47 -7.54 14.15
CA LYS A 72 2.47 -6.72 13.45
C LYS A 72 1.33 -6.38 14.38
N ASP A 73 0.95 -5.11 14.34
CA ASP A 73 -0.23 -4.63 15.04
C ASP A 73 -1.52 -5.18 14.41
N PRO A 74 -2.62 -5.33 15.17
CA PRO A 74 -3.95 -5.71 14.72
C PRO A 74 -4.43 -5.06 13.41
N ASP A 75 -4.13 -3.78 13.18
CA ASP A 75 -4.48 -3.07 11.93
C ASP A 75 -3.79 -3.66 10.69
N GLN A 76 -2.56 -4.10 10.85
CA GLN A 76 -1.84 -4.81 9.81
C GLN A 76 -2.29 -6.27 9.80
N MET A 77 -2.42 -6.91 10.95
CA MET A 77 -2.73 -8.32 11.08
C MET A 77 -4.05 -8.71 10.39
N ILE A 78 -5.09 -7.88 10.50
CA ILE A 78 -6.35 -8.12 9.80
C ILE A 78 -6.16 -8.17 8.28
N SER A 79 -5.28 -7.33 7.73
CA SER A 79 -4.89 -7.34 6.31
C SER A 79 -4.16 -8.62 5.90
N TRP A 80 -3.33 -9.16 6.80
CA TRP A 80 -2.65 -10.44 6.58
C TRP A 80 -3.62 -11.62 6.59
N PHE A 81 -4.60 -11.62 7.50
CA PHE A 81 -5.66 -12.64 7.51
C PHE A 81 -6.50 -12.57 6.25
N THR A 82 -7.05 -11.40 5.89
CA THR A 82 -7.92 -11.27 4.71
C THR A 82 -7.24 -11.72 3.43
N TRP A 83 -5.95 -11.43 3.28
CA TRP A 83 -5.14 -11.90 2.15
C TRP A 83 -4.94 -13.42 2.15
N ASN A 84 -4.54 -14.01 3.29
CA ASN A 84 -4.12 -15.41 3.33
C ASN A 84 -5.27 -16.40 3.51
N ASN A 85 -6.41 -15.98 4.06
CA ASN A 85 -7.58 -16.84 4.27
C ASN A 85 -8.02 -17.53 2.98
N GLN A 86 -7.93 -16.83 1.84
CA GLN A 86 -8.31 -17.35 0.53
C GLN A 86 -7.51 -18.60 0.11
N SER A 87 -6.29 -18.74 0.61
CA SER A 87 -5.44 -19.91 0.35
C SER A 87 -5.63 -21.05 1.35
N VAL A 88 -6.26 -20.75 2.49
CA VAL A 88 -6.38 -21.68 3.64
C VAL A 88 -7.77 -22.31 3.72
N PHE A 89 -8.81 -21.58 3.34
CA PHE A 89 -10.21 -21.98 3.51
C PHE A 89 -10.97 -22.05 2.18
N ASP A 90 -12.02 -22.88 2.13
CA ASP A 90 -12.91 -22.98 0.98
C ASP A 90 -13.96 -21.84 0.97
N ASN A 91 -14.67 -21.68 -0.14
CA ASN A 91 -15.60 -20.55 -0.32
C ASN A 91 -16.69 -20.47 0.75
N ARG A 92 -17.24 -21.61 1.19
CA ARG A 92 -18.28 -21.63 2.23
C ARG A 92 -17.72 -21.19 3.58
N THR A 93 -16.54 -21.69 3.95
CA THR A 93 -15.88 -21.29 5.19
C THR A 93 -15.47 -19.83 5.15
N LEU A 94 -15.03 -19.31 4.00
CA LEU A 94 -14.71 -17.89 3.82
C LEU A 94 -15.94 -17.00 4.04
N GLU A 95 -17.10 -17.40 3.53
CA GLU A 95 -18.37 -16.69 3.77
C GLU A 95 -18.68 -16.63 5.27
N GLU A 96 -18.65 -17.77 5.96
CA GLU A 96 -18.90 -17.85 7.41
C GLU A 96 -17.89 -17.02 8.22
N LEU A 97 -16.60 -17.11 7.88
CA LEU A 97 -15.49 -16.39 8.53
C LEU A 97 -15.58 -14.87 8.33
N SER A 98 -16.05 -14.42 7.16
CA SER A 98 -16.07 -13.01 6.77
C SER A 98 -16.85 -12.14 7.76
N THR A 99 -17.93 -12.65 8.33
CA THR A 99 -18.77 -11.92 9.30
C THR A 99 -17.97 -11.51 10.54
N ALA A 100 -17.13 -12.42 11.04
CA ALA A 100 -16.26 -12.15 12.18
C ALA A 100 -15.12 -11.19 11.81
N MET A 101 -14.55 -11.33 10.61
CA MET A 101 -13.51 -10.41 10.10
C MET A 101 -14.05 -8.98 9.93
N VAL A 102 -15.25 -8.80 9.38
CA VAL A 102 -15.92 -7.49 9.27
C VAL A 102 -16.18 -6.89 10.66
N SER A 103 -16.55 -7.71 11.64
CA SER A 103 -16.75 -7.25 13.02
C SER A 103 -15.43 -6.81 13.66
N ALA A 104 -14.33 -7.52 13.40
CA ALA A 104 -12.99 -7.15 13.83
C ALA A 104 -12.56 -5.80 13.21
N ASP A 105 -12.78 -5.62 11.91
CA ASP A 105 -12.44 -4.38 11.19
C ASP A 105 -13.23 -3.18 11.73
N ARG A 106 -14.55 -3.34 11.92
CA ARG A 106 -15.40 -2.31 12.53
C ARG A 106 -14.95 -1.94 13.94
N ALA A 107 -14.51 -2.93 14.73
CA ALA A 107 -13.94 -2.66 16.04
C ALA A 107 -12.67 -1.78 15.88
N LEU A 108 -11.72 -2.17 15.03
CA LEU A 108 -10.50 -1.39 14.79
C LEU A 108 -10.79 0.05 14.34
N ALA A 109 -11.78 0.24 13.46
CA ALA A 109 -12.19 1.57 13.00
C ALA A 109 -12.70 2.49 14.13
N THR A 110 -13.20 1.93 15.24
CA THR A 110 -13.74 2.70 16.37
C THR A 110 -12.68 3.60 17.02
N LYS A 111 -11.40 3.23 16.95
CA LYS A 111 -10.29 4.05 17.49
C LYS A 111 -10.16 5.42 16.80
N TYR A 112 -10.67 5.56 15.58
CA TYR A 112 -10.64 6.84 14.85
C TYR A 112 -11.82 7.74 15.21
N LYS A 113 -12.90 7.18 15.77
CA LYS A 113 -14.08 7.94 16.20
C LYS A 113 -14.07 8.26 17.69
N ASN A 114 -13.34 7.48 18.50
CA ASN A 114 -13.25 7.65 19.93
C ASN A 114 -11.87 7.17 20.43
N ARG A 115 -11.42 7.63 21.60
CA ARG A 115 -10.22 7.15 22.32
C ARG A 115 -10.42 5.75 22.93
N ALA A 116 -11.18 4.90 22.27
CA ALA A 116 -11.50 3.55 22.72
C ALA A 116 -10.37 2.59 22.35
N TYR A 117 -9.23 2.68 23.06
CA TYR A 117 -8.07 1.80 22.85
C TYR A 117 -8.37 0.31 23.05
N ARG A 118 -9.44 -0.02 23.79
CA ARG A 118 -9.93 -1.41 23.96
C ARG A 118 -10.49 -2.03 22.68
N SER A 119 -10.81 -1.23 21.67
CA SER A 119 -11.24 -1.74 20.36
C SER A 119 -10.16 -2.56 19.65
N TRP A 120 -8.90 -2.25 19.94
CA TRP A 120 -7.73 -2.95 19.40
C TRP A 120 -7.67 -4.43 19.82
N TYR A 121 -8.06 -4.71 21.07
CA TYR A 121 -8.22 -6.08 21.56
C TYR A 121 -9.24 -6.87 20.73
N TRP A 122 -10.40 -6.29 20.45
CA TRP A 122 -11.45 -6.95 19.68
C TRP A 122 -11.03 -7.17 18.23
N GLY A 123 -10.34 -6.21 17.62
CA GLY A 123 -9.74 -6.38 16.30
C GLY A 123 -8.79 -7.58 16.23
N SER A 124 -7.89 -7.72 17.20
CA SER A 124 -6.96 -8.85 17.25
C SER A 124 -7.66 -10.19 17.51
N VAL A 125 -8.49 -10.24 18.55
CA VAL A 125 -9.04 -11.51 19.06
C VAL A 125 -10.08 -12.08 18.10
N LEU A 126 -10.96 -11.24 17.54
CA LEU A 126 -11.98 -11.71 16.61
C LEU A 126 -11.34 -12.28 15.33
N SER A 127 -10.30 -11.64 14.79
CA SER A 127 -9.59 -12.18 13.62
C SER A 127 -8.90 -13.52 13.91
N ALA A 128 -8.19 -13.64 15.04
CA ALA A 128 -7.56 -14.91 15.44
C ALA A 128 -8.59 -16.02 15.68
N GLN A 129 -9.66 -15.72 16.42
CA GLN A 129 -10.67 -16.71 16.78
C GLN A 129 -11.45 -17.17 15.56
N ALA A 130 -11.77 -16.27 14.65
CA ALA A 130 -12.39 -16.62 13.38
C ALA A 130 -11.49 -17.62 12.62
N ALA A 131 -10.20 -17.30 12.46
CA ALA A 131 -9.26 -18.18 11.75
C ALA A 131 -9.14 -19.57 12.40
N VAL A 132 -9.23 -19.68 13.73
CA VAL A 132 -9.13 -20.95 14.45
C VAL A 132 -10.45 -21.72 14.51
N ALA A 133 -11.60 -21.03 14.52
CA ALA A 133 -12.91 -21.66 14.61
C ALA A 133 -13.24 -22.49 13.36
N MET A 134 -12.59 -22.17 12.25
CA MET A 134 -12.82 -22.76 10.95
C MET A 134 -11.82 -23.87 10.63
N LYS A 135 -12.27 -24.89 9.87
CA LYS A 135 -11.41 -25.99 9.43
C LYS A 135 -10.73 -25.62 8.10
N PRO A 136 -9.38 -25.62 8.02
CA PRO A 136 -8.67 -25.43 6.76
C PRO A 136 -8.98 -26.53 5.73
N ILE A 137 -8.82 -26.21 4.44
CA ILE A 137 -8.99 -27.18 3.32
C ILE A 137 -8.09 -28.41 3.53
N ASP A 138 -6.82 -28.16 3.84
CA ASP A 138 -5.83 -29.19 4.17
C ASP A 138 -5.25 -28.90 5.55
N SER A 139 -5.69 -29.69 6.54
CA SER A 139 -5.21 -29.56 7.92
C SER A 139 -3.88 -30.27 8.17
N ALA A 140 -3.39 -31.10 7.24
CA ALA A 140 -2.14 -31.84 7.38
C ALA A 140 -0.94 -31.05 6.83
N ARG A 141 -1.18 -30.16 5.87
CA ARG A 141 -0.17 -29.31 5.26
C ARG A 141 0.01 -28.00 6.02
N ASP A 142 1.26 -27.53 6.03
CA ASP A 142 1.61 -26.21 6.55
C ASP A 142 1.03 -25.10 5.67
N PRO A 143 0.26 -24.15 6.24
CA PRO A 143 -0.27 -23.01 5.50
C PRO A 143 0.84 -22.21 4.83
N PHE A 144 0.69 -21.96 3.53
CA PHE A 144 1.61 -21.14 2.77
C PHE A 144 1.22 -19.67 2.87
N ILE A 145 1.91 -18.93 3.74
CA ILE A 145 1.61 -17.53 4.01
C ILE A 145 2.37 -16.64 3.03
N THR A 146 1.66 -15.72 2.40
CA THR A 146 2.19 -14.74 1.46
C THR A 146 1.96 -13.32 1.95
N TYR A 147 2.86 -12.42 1.53
CA TYR A 147 2.76 -11.00 1.86
C TYR A 147 1.59 -10.36 1.11
N PRO A 148 0.69 -9.61 1.78
CA PRO A 148 -0.44 -8.96 1.13
C PRO A 148 -0.02 -7.96 0.04
N ASN A 149 -0.44 -8.18 -1.21
CA ASN A 149 0.04 -7.34 -2.32
C ASN A 149 -0.38 -5.88 -2.17
N PHE A 150 -1.56 -5.61 -1.61
CA PHE A 150 -2.04 -4.24 -1.38
C PHE A 150 -1.25 -3.48 -0.29
N LEU A 151 -0.45 -4.17 0.54
CA LEU A 151 0.47 -3.53 1.49
C LEU A 151 1.83 -3.20 0.86
N ARG A 152 2.09 -3.59 -0.39
CA ARG A 152 3.35 -3.28 -1.08
C ARG A 152 3.35 -1.80 -1.47
N ARG A 153 4.28 -1.02 -0.90
CA ARG A 153 4.52 0.36 -1.31
C ARG A 153 5.21 0.38 -2.68
N GLY A 154 4.75 1.24 -3.59
CA GLY A 154 5.37 1.42 -4.91
C GLY A 154 5.13 0.29 -5.92
N GLY A 155 4.25 -0.68 -5.61
CA GLY A 155 3.88 -1.76 -6.55
C GLY A 155 2.79 -1.37 -7.55
N SER A 156 2.22 -0.17 -7.41
CA SER A 156 1.28 0.37 -8.38
C SER A 156 2.12 0.85 -9.56
N GLY A 157 2.10 0.13 -10.70
CA GLY A 157 2.64 0.62 -11.97
C GLY A 157 1.96 1.90 -12.48
N ILE A 158 1.03 2.43 -11.68
CA ILE A 158 0.30 3.66 -11.92
C ILE A 158 1.20 4.84 -11.70
N ARG A 159 1.52 5.52 -12.79
CA ARG A 159 2.22 6.79 -12.77
C ARG A 159 1.31 7.85 -12.15
N SER A 160 1.81 8.49 -11.08
CA SER A 160 1.13 9.59 -10.41
C SER A 160 0.85 10.76 -11.36
N SER A 161 1.69 10.96 -12.38
CA SER A 161 1.47 11.94 -13.46
C SER A 161 0.14 11.75 -14.18
N ILE A 162 -0.21 10.51 -14.56
CA ILE A 162 -1.44 10.20 -15.28
C ILE A 162 -2.65 10.48 -14.40
N ILE A 163 -2.62 10.00 -13.15
CA ILE A 163 -3.69 10.26 -12.19
C ILE A 163 -3.86 11.77 -11.99
N ASP A 164 -2.76 12.50 -11.82
CA ASP A 164 -2.79 13.93 -11.52
C ASP A 164 -3.28 14.75 -12.71
N ASN A 165 -2.96 14.37 -13.94
CA ASN A 165 -3.46 15.03 -15.15
C ASN A 165 -4.96 14.78 -15.32
N LEU A 166 -5.39 13.53 -15.30
CA LEU A 166 -6.80 13.15 -15.46
C LEU A 166 -7.68 13.72 -14.33
N SER A 167 -7.17 13.74 -13.10
CA SER A 167 -7.84 14.33 -11.94
C SER A 167 -8.10 15.83 -12.14
N LYS A 168 -7.14 16.56 -12.72
CA LYS A 168 -7.30 17.99 -13.02
C LYS A 168 -8.23 18.24 -14.20
N GLN A 169 -8.14 17.44 -15.26
CA GLN A 169 -8.99 17.58 -16.44
C GLN A 169 -10.47 17.29 -16.14
N LEU A 170 -10.73 16.29 -15.30
CA LEU A 170 -12.07 15.84 -14.96
C LEU A 170 -12.61 16.45 -13.65
N ASP A 171 -11.85 17.36 -13.03
CA ASP A 171 -12.15 17.98 -11.72
C ASP A 171 -12.65 16.98 -10.67
N THR A 172 -11.93 15.87 -10.53
CA THR A 172 -12.31 14.76 -9.64
C THR A 172 -11.16 14.35 -8.75
N SER A 173 -11.47 13.54 -7.73
CA SER A 173 -10.46 13.07 -6.79
C SER A 173 -9.49 12.09 -7.45
N LYS A 174 -8.22 12.13 -7.02
CA LYS A 174 -7.19 11.15 -7.43
C LYS A 174 -7.59 9.70 -7.11
N ALA A 175 -8.41 9.49 -6.09
CA ALA A 175 -8.92 8.18 -5.72
C ALA A 175 -9.94 7.69 -6.76
N SER A 176 -10.90 8.54 -7.14
CA SER A 176 -11.91 8.23 -8.16
C SER A 176 -11.26 7.85 -9.50
N ILE A 177 -10.24 8.60 -9.95
CA ILE A 177 -9.49 8.23 -11.16
C ILE A 177 -8.85 6.83 -11.04
N ARG A 178 -8.22 6.55 -9.89
CA ARG A 178 -7.53 5.26 -9.66
C ARG A 178 -8.48 4.07 -9.60
N GLU A 179 -9.68 4.28 -9.09
CA GLU A 179 -10.65 3.20 -8.87
C GLU A 179 -11.58 2.99 -10.07
N GLU A 180 -12.00 4.08 -10.74
CA GLU A 180 -13.03 4.02 -11.79
C GLU A 180 -12.43 4.06 -13.21
N LEU A 181 -11.45 4.94 -13.45
CA LEU A 181 -10.92 5.17 -14.80
C LEU A 181 -9.70 4.30 -15.10
N TRP A 182 -8.82 4.14 -14.12
CA TRP A 182 -7.55 3.46 -14.30
C TRP A 182 -7.68 1.97 -14.72
N PRO A 183 -8.59 1.15 -14.16
CA PRO A 183 -8.74 -0.23 -14.60
C PRO A 183 -9.16 -0.34 -16.07
N ASN A 184 -10.06 0.56 -16.52
CA ASN A 184 -10.50 0.63 -17.90
C ASN A 184 -9.37 1.09 -18.82
N LEU A 185 -8.59 2.08 -18.40
CA LEU A 185 -7.43 2.56 -19.15
C LEU A 185 -6.41 1.44 -19.35
N LEU A 186 -6.07 0.67 -18.31
CA LEU A 186 -5.18 -0.49 -18.42
C LEU A 186 -5.75 -1.56 -19.36
N ALA A 187 -7.04 -1.87 -19.26
CA ALA A 187 -7.66 -2.89 -20.10
C ALA A 187 -7.62 -2.55 -21.59
N VAL A 188 -7.81 -1.27 -21.95
CA VAL A 188 -7.71 -0.81 -23.35
C VAL A 188 -6.28 -0.92 -23.88
N HIS A 189 -5.28 -0.72 -23.02
CA HIS A 189 -3.85 -0.77 -23.39
C HIS A 189 -3.24 -2.17 -23.17
N ASP A 190 -4.05 -3.19 -22.89
CA ASP A 190 -3.57 -4.57 -22.74
C ASP A 190 -3.39 -5.23 -24.11
N SER A 191 -2.16 -5.60 -24.44
CA SER A 191 -1.81 -6.28 -25.69
C SER A 191 -2.50 -7.63 -25.87
N GLU A 192 -2.85 -8.33 -24.79
CA GLU A 192 -3.55 -9.61 -24.87
C GLU A 192 -5.02 -9.44 -25.27
N ILE A 193 -5.60 -8.28 -24.96
CA ILE A 193 -7.00 -7.91 -25.26
C ILE A 193 -7.10 -7.22 -26.64
N GLY A 194 -5.98 -6.86 -27.25
CA GLY A 194 -5.90 -6.24 -28.57
C GLY A 194 -5.46 -4.78 -28.56
N GLY A 195 -4.93 -4.27 -27.44
CA GLY A 195 -4.32 -2.95 -27.37
C GLY A 195 -3.06 -2.87 -28.24
N ASP A 196 -3.06 -1.97 -29.21
CA ASP A 196 -1.89 -1.69 -30.06
C ASP A 196 -1.03 -0.58 -29.43
N PRO A 197 0.25 -0.83 -29.11
CA PRO A 197 1.16 0.21 -28.63
C PRO A 197 1.44 1.34 -29.62
N MET A 198 1.12 1.15 -30.90
CA MET A 198 1.26 2.21 -31.92
C MET A 198 -0.01 3.09 -32.02
N ASP A 199 -1.11 2.71 -31.38
CA ASP A 199 -2.31 3.56 -31.34
C ASP A 199 -2.15 4.67 -30.30
N LEU A 200 -1.77 5.85 -30.78
CA LEU A 200 -1.54 7.03 -29.95
C LEU A 200 -2.81 7.84 -29.69
N SER A 201 -3.92 7.53 -30.39
CA SER A 201 -5.11 8.38 -30.48
C SER A 201 -5.74 8.66 -29.11
N LEU A 202 -5.91 7.63 -28.29
CA LEU A 202 -6.50 7.74 -26.95
C LEU A 202 -5.59 8.51 -26.00
N SER A 203 -4.28 8.23 -26.04
CA SER A 203 -3.31 8.90 -25.17
C SER A 203 -3.21 10.39 -25.47
N LYS A 204 -3.27 10.77 -26.75
CA LYS A 204 -3.34 12.17 -27.17
C LYS A 204 -4.62 12.86 -26.74
N LYS A 205 -5.77 12.21 -26.94
CA LYS A 205 -7.08 12.76 -26.52
C LYS A 205 -7.15 13.01 -25.01
N LEU A 206 -6.45 12.19 -24.22
CA LEU A 206 -6.31 12.35 -22.77
C LEU A 206 -5.13 13.26 -22.36
N ASN A 207 -4.44 13.86 -23.32
CA ASN A 207 -3.25 14.70 -23.14
C ASN A 207 -2.16 14.02 -22.29
N LEU A 208 -1.93 12.74 -22.52
CA LEU A 208 -0.87 11.98 -21.85
C LEU A 208 0.48 12.28 -22.50
N THR A 209 1.55 12.22 -21.70
CA THR A 209 2.91 12.35 -22.23
C THR A 209 3.35 11.06 -22.95
N PRO A 210 4.36 11.10 -23.83
CA PRO A 210 4.93 9.88 -24.43
C PRO A 210 5.37 8.88 -23.36
N ASP A 211 5.92 9.38 -22.27
CA ASP A 211 6.36 8.56 -21.15
C ASP A 211 5.20 7.89 -20.42
N ASP A 212 4.04 8.55 -20.36
CA ASP A 212 2.84 8.04 -19.74
C ASP A 212 2.20 6.96 -20.61
N HIS A 213 2.11 7.20 -21.92
CA HIS A 213 1.67 6.20 -22.89
C HIS A 213 2.51 4.92 -22.81
N LEU A 214 3.84 5.03 -22.83
CA LEU A 214 4.73 3.88 -22.68
C LEU A 214 4.52 3.13 -21.35
N SER A 215 4.16 3.85 -20.28
CA SER A 215 3.92 3.24 -18.98
C SER A 215 2.65 2.39 -18.95
N LEU A 216 1.63 2.72 -19.75
CA LEU A 216 0.39 1.95 -19.85
C LEU A 216 0.64 0.57 -20.45
N TYR A 217 1.53 0.47 -21.44
CA TYR A 217 1.94 -0.81 -22.05
C TYR A 217 3.11 -1.49 -21.33
N GLY A 218 3.68 -0.89 -20.28
CA GLY A 218 4.87 -1.43 -19.59
C GLY A 218 6.12 -1.50 -20.48
N ILE A 219 6.22 -0.64 -21.50
CA ILE A 219 7.34 -0.61 -22.44
C ILE A 219 8.43 0.33 -21.91
N ALA A 220 9.65 -0.20 -21.77
CA ALA A 220 10.80 0.63 -21.40
C ALA A 220 11.21 1.55 -22.57
N LYS A 221 11.52 2.81 -22.28
CA LYS A 221 11.98 3.81 -23.27
C LYS A 221 13.20 3.36 -24.10
N SER A 222 14.05 2.52 -23.51
CA SER A 222 15.26 2.01 -24.15
C SER A 222 15.01 0.93 -25.20
N LYS A 223 13.80 0.36 -25.27
CA LYS A 223 13.48 -0.66 -26.27
C LYS A 223 13.27 0.01 -27.64
N PRO A 224 13.61 -0.67 -28.75
CA PRO A 224 13.38 -0.14 -30.10
C PRO A 224 11.91 0.27 -30.35
N MET A 225 10.96 -0.49 -29.83
CA MET A 225 9.54 -0.14 -29.89
C MET A 225 9.24 1.16 -29.14
N GLY A 226 9.82 1.34 -27.95
CA GLY A 226 9.63 2.55 -27.16
C GLY A 226 10.20 3.79 -27.84
N MET A 227 11.36 3.67 -28.49
CA MET A 227 11.95 4.76 -29.28
C MET A 227 11.06 5.16 -30.46
N LYS A 228 10.53 4.19 -31.21
CA LYS A 228 9.61 4.44 -32.33
C LYS A 228 8.32 5.13 -31.87
N ILE A 229 7.76 4.70 -30.74
CA ILE A 229 6.55 5.30 -30.18
C ILE A 229 6.82 6.76 -29.78
N ILE A 230 7.96 7.04 -29.14
CA ILE A 230 8.33 8.42 -28.76
C ILE A 230 8.48 9.30 -30.00
N GLU A 231 9.12 8.80 -31.05
CA GLU A 231 9.29 9.50 -32.33
C GLU A 231 7.93 9.83 -32.96
N ALA A 232 7.07 8.82 -33.15
CA ALA A 232 5.72 9.01 -33.69
C ALA A 232 4.85 9.94 -32.84
N PHE A 233 4.98 9.89 -31.51
CA PHE A 233 4.24 10.78 -30.62
C PHE A 233 4.68 12.24 -30.79
N ASN A 234 5.96 12.49 -31.05
CA ASN A 234 6.48 13.84 -31.26
C ASN A 234 6.15 14.37 -32.66
N GLU A 235 6.31 13.56 -33.70
CA GLU A 235 6.00 13.95 -35.09
C GLU A 235 4.54 14.41 -35.22
N GLU A 236 3.59 13.64 -34.68
CA GLU A 236 2.19 14.02 -34.79
C GLU A 236 1.79 15.19 -33.86
N ILE A 237 2.59 15.55 -32.84
CA ILE A 237 2.38 16.79 -32.06
C ILE A 237 2.82 18.01 -32.87
N GLU A 238 3.89 17.86 -33.65
CA GLU A 238 4.37 18.93 -34.54
C GLU A 238 3.33 19.23 -35.63
N ASP A 239 2.68 18.19 -36.17
CA ASP A 239 1.58 18.33 -37.14
C ASP A 239 0.33 19.00 -36.53
N ASP A 240 -0.11 18.59 -35.33
CA ASP A 240 -1.26 19.19 -34.63
C ASP A 240 -1.03 20.70 -34.31
N ASN A 241 0.22 21.10 -34.03
CA ASN A 241 0.56 22.52 -33.83
C ASN A 241 0.62 23.31 -35.15
N PHE A 242 1.02 22.67 -36.26
CA PHE A 242 1.07 23.31 -37.58
C PHE A 242 -0.32 23.64 -38.14
N ASP A 243 -1.33 22.82 -37.82
CA ASP A 243 -2.72 23.06 -38.21
C ASP A 243 -3.39 24.18 -37.39
N LEU A 244 -3.03 24.32 -36.10
CA LEU A 244 -3.55 25.42 -35.25
C LEU A 244 -3.04 26.81 -35.68
N ASP A 245 -1.83 26.90 -36.24
CA ASP A 245 -1.25 28.17 -36.72
C ASP A 245 -1.83 28.62 -38.08
N GLN A 246 -2.46 27.73 -38.85
CA GLN A 246 -3.06 28.09 -40.15
C GLN A 246 -4.47 28.68 -40.04
N ASP A 247 -5.19 28.44 -38.94
CA ASP A 247 -6.57 28.90 -38.75
C ASP A 247 -6.69 30.29 -38.11
N ILE A 248 -5.58 30.94 -37.74
CA ILE A 248 -5.61 32.32 -37.23
C ILE A 248 -5.37 33.33 -38.37
N LYS A 249 -6.37 33.50 -39.24
CA LYS A 249 -6.51 34.75 -39.99
C LYS A 249 -7.10 35.81 -39.07
N PHE A 250 -6.22 36.59 -38.45
CA PHE A 250 -6.58 37.86 -37.80
C PHE A 250 -7.21 38.79 -38.84
N ASP A 251 -8.51 39.07 -38.70
CA ASP A 251 -9.10 40.26 -39.27
C ASP A 251 -9.07 41.39 -38.22
N SER A 252 -8.81 42.58 -38.74
CA SER A 252 -8.29 43.79 -38.09
C SER A 252 -8.89 44.30 -36.77
N GLU A 253 -7.96 44.81 -35.94
CA GLU A 253 -8.01 45.95 -35.01
C GLU A 253 -9.38 46.48 -34.50
N GLU A 254 -9.65 46.27 -33.22
CA GLU A 254 -10.30 47.29 -32.38
C GLU A 254 -9.50 47.51 -31.09
N LYS A 255 -9.06 48.75 -30.89
CA LYS A 255 -8.46 49.24 -29.65
C LYS A 255 -9.54 49.27 -28.56
N VAL A 256 -9.28 48.61 -27.43
CA VAL A 256 -10.02 48.84 -26.19
C VAL A 256 -9.02 49.16 -25.08
N GLU A 257 -9.31 50.26 -24.39
CA GLU A 257 -8.49 50.94 -23.38
C GLU A 257 -8.26 50.08 -22.13
N GLU A 258 -7.03 50.09 -21.60
CA GLU A 258 -6.66 49.47 -20.32
C GLU A 258 -7.24 50.27 -19.14
N GLU A 259 -8.30 49.76 -18.51
CA GLU A 259 -8.69 50.17 -17.15
C GLU A 259 -7.89 49.34 -16.12
N ASN A 260 -6.92 50.00 -15.47
CA ASN A 260 -6.27 49.50 -14.25
C ASN A 260 -7.30 49.40 -13.11
N LYS A 261 -7.65 48.17 -12.70
CA LYS A 261 -8.31 47.91 -11.42
C LYS A 261 -7.46 46.94 -10.59
N GLU A 262 -6.83 47.48 -9.56
CA GLU A 262 -6.19 46.72 -8.48
C GLU A 262 -7.23 45.81 -7.79
N PRO A 263 -6.94 44.52 -7.54
CA PRO A 263 -7.83 43.67 -6.76
C PRO A 263 -7.68 43.98 -5.26
N SER A 264 -8.63 44.73 -4.69
CA SER A 264 -8.82 44.80 -3.23
C SER A 264 -9.46 43.49 -2.74
N GLY A 265 -8.64 42.57 -2.25
CA GLY A 265 -9.09 41.34 -1.61
C GLY A 265 -8.37 41.15 -0.28
N THR A 266 -9.07 41.36 0.82
CA THR A 266 -8.61 41.11 2.20
C THR A 266 -8.21 39.65 2.39
N GLN A 267 -6.90 39.40 2.48
CA GLN A 267 -6.31 38.14 2.85
C GLN A 267 -6.51 37.89 4.36
N PHE A 268 -7.35 36.90 4.70
CA PHE A 268 -7.46 36.41 6.08
C PHE A 268 -6.30 35.44 6.36
N THR A 269 -5.51 35.74 7.39
CA THR A 269 -4.45 34.88 7.92
C THR A 269 -5.00 33.86 8.90
N LEU A 270 -4.46 32.65 8.81
CA LEU A 270 -4.94 31.40 9.39
C LEU A 270 -4.51 31.23 10.86
N ASP A 271 -4.87 32.21 11.71
CA ASP A 271 -4.60 32.20 13.16
C ASP A 271 -5.87 32.40 14.01
N SER A 272 -7.04 32.13 13.44
CA SER A 272 -8.31 32.17 14.18
C SER A 272 -9.12 30.89 13.99
N PHE A 273 -8.58 29.76 14.47
CA PHE A 273 -9.32 28.60 15.00
C PHE A 273 -8.42 27.80 15.95
#